data_AF-C3ZDS0-F1
#
_entry.id   AF-C3ZDS0-F1
#
_cell.length_a   1.000
_cell.length_b   1.000
_cell.length_c   1.000
_cell.angle_alpha   90.00
_cell.angle_beta   90.00
_cell.angle_gamma   90.00
#
_symmetry.space_group_name_H-M   'P 1'
#
loop_
_entity.id
_entity.type
_entity.pdbx_description
1 polymer ?
#
loop_
_entity_poly.entity_id
_entity_poly.type
_entity_poly.pdbx_seq_one_letter_code
_entity_poly.pdbx_strand_id
1 'polypeptide(L)'
;MTPFILLFVALATASPAKRQTTALDADGDGLISFPEVSATMTLHEALTALDRDGDGFIYLAQIIELWGIGDKFYELNTDGDDHLTFHEIEQGMTLQDFYEAFDFNGDGALDVAEAYQMNFIYDTLNNPSADNPLDSNGDGKISRLEVLSHMTYDEVLNALDTDGNQTLTAEELNVLLGAATAQYMDEQDNNDDGVVDFDEAKSHRMNLRKIFRLLDFDDSNYLENGEESGFYVVWDAILLAGGGTNPNEN
;
A
#
# COMPACT_ATOMS: atom_id res chain seq x y z
N MET A 1 8.70 -66.28 -21.05
CA MET A 1 7.65 -65.24 -21.06
C MET A 1 8.00 -64.23 -20.00
N THR A 2 8.59 -63.11 -20.40
CA THR A 2 8.92 -61.98 -19.52
C THR A 2 7.69 -61.09 -19.36
N PRO A 3 7.40 -60.59 -18.15
CA PRO A 3 6.71 -59.32 -18.04
C PRO A 3 7.46 -58.30 -17.17
N PHE A 4 7.75 -57.17 -17.81
CA PHE A 4 7.64 -55.80 -17.33
C PHE A 4 8.11 -55.45 -15.91
N ILE A 5 9.30 -54.84 -15.86
CA ILE A 5 9.72 -53.95 -14.78
C ILE A 5 8.94 -52.63 -14.96
N LEU A 6 8.06 -52.29 -14.02
CA LEU A 6 7.47 -50.96 -13.88
C LEU A 6 8.52 -50.01 -13.30
N LEU A 7 9.16 -49.23 -14.18
CA LEU A 7 9.97 -48.08 -13.81
C LEU A 7 9.00 -46.95 -13.42
N PHE A 8 8.75 -46.75 -12.13
CA PHE A 8 8.16 -45.52 -11.62
C PHE A 8 9.20 -44.41 -11.77
N VAL A 9 9.17 -43.73 -12.92
CA VAL A 9 9.69 -42.37 -13.04
C VAL A 9 8.83 -41.53 -12.11
N ALA A 10 9.35 -41.22 -10.92
CA ALA A 10 8.82 -40.14 -10.11
C ALA A 10 9.02 -38.87 -10.93
N LEU A 11 7.95 -38.47 -11.61
CA LEU A 11 7.85 -37.18 -12.26
C LEU A 11 7.94 -36.16 -11.14
N ALA A 12 9.10 -35.53 -10.99
CA ALA A 12 9.22 -34.30 -10.23
C ALA A 12 8.20 -33.35 -10.86
N THR A 13 7.09 -33.11 -10.16
CA THR A 13 6.22 -31.98 -10.45
C THR A 13 7.01 -30.76 -10.04
N ALA A 14 7.88 -30.31 -10.94
CA ALA A 14 8.32 -28.93 -10.96
C ALA A 14 7.05 -28.11 -11.11
N SER A 15 6.57 -27.52 -10.00
CA SER A 15 5.71 -26.35 -10.07
C SER A 15 6.60 -25.22 -10.59
N PRO A 16 6.36 -24.64 -11.77
CA PRO A 16 6.89 -23.33 -12.08
C PRO A 16 5.84 -22.32 -11.60
N ALA A 17 5.61 -22.27 -10.28
CA ALA A 17 5.17 -21.03 -9.70
C ALA A 17 6.47 -20.27 -9.46
N LYS A 18 6.80 -19.35 -10.37
CA LYS A 18 7.62 -18.21 -9.98
C LYS A 18 6.81 -17.52 -8.89
N ARG A 19 6.97 -17.94 -7.62
CA ARG A 19 6.69 -17.03 -6.51
C ARG A 19 7.59 -15.84 -6.80
N GLN A 20 7.00 -14.66 -6.89
CA GLN A 20 7.74 -13.40 -6.89
C GLN A 20 8.75 -13.50 -5.75
N THR A 21 10.02 -13.71 -6.10
CA THR A 21 11.11 -13.39 -5.21
C THR A 21 11.07 -11.87 -5.15
N THR A 22 10.44 -11.28 -4.13
CA THR A 22 10.84 -9.92 -3.75
C THR A 22 12.35 -10.01 -3.58
N ALA A 23 13.14 -9.13 -4.19
CA ALA A 23 14.60 -9.27 -4.09
C ALA A 23 15.12 -9.08 -2.64
N LEU A 24 14.20 -8.70 -1.73
CA LEU A 24 14.35 -8.72 -0.28
C LEU A 24 14.22 -10.13 0.34
N ASP A 25 13.31 -11.00 -0.13
CA ASP A 25 13.22 -12.43 0.28
C ASP A 25 14.31 -13.22 -0.47
N ALA A 26 15.53 -13.19 0.07
CA ALA A 26 16.72 -13.67 -0.61
C ALA A 26 16.79 -15.20 -0.62
N ASP A 27 16.23 -15.85 0.41
CA ASP A 27 16.23 -17.32 0.51
C ASP A 27 14.94 -17.99 0.00
N GLY A 28 13.89 -17.19 -0.24
CA GLY A 28 12.66 -17.60 -0.89
C GLY A 28 11.72 -18.40 0.01
N ASP A 29 11.86 -18.29 1.33
CA ASP A 29 11.02 -18.99 2.29
C ASP A 29 9.64 -18.34 2.48
N GLY A 30 9.46 -17.11 1.96
CA GLY A 30 8.22 -16.35 2.00
C GLY A 30 8.06 -15.52 3.26
N LEU A 31 9.10 -15.39 4.09
CA LEU A 31 9.20 -14.47 5.22
C LEU A 31 10.36 -13.51 4.95
N ILE A 32 10.30 -12.31 5.53
CA ILE A 32 11.42 -11.37 5.47
C ILE A 32 12.12 -11.35 6.82
N SER A 33 13.40 -11.71 6.82
CA SER A 33 14.23 -11.71 8.02
C SER A 33 15.09 -10.45 8.15
N PHE A 34 15.47 -10.08 9.37
CA PHE A 34 16.39 -8.94 9.58
C PHE A 34 17.75 -9.08 8.84
N PRO A 35 18.38 -10.27 8.76
CA PRO A 35 19.59 -10.44 7.95
C PRO A 35 19.40 -10.06 6.48
N GLU A 36 18.22 -10.30 5.90
CA GLU A 36 17.93 -9.94 4.51
C GLU A 36 17.74 -8.44 4.33
N VAL A 37 17.01 -7.80 5.25
CA VAL A 37 16.83 -6.35 5.29
C VAL A 37 18.17 -5.63 5.48
N SER A 38 18.95 -6.02 6.47
CA SER A 38 20.24 -5.37 6.78
C SER A 38 21.32 -5.62 5.72
N ALA A 39 21.16 -6.63 4.87
CA ALA A 39 22.03 -6.87 3.73
C ALA A 39 21.71 -5.99 2.52
N THR A 40 20.49 -5.43 2.45
CA THR A 40 20.00 -4.73 1.25
C THR A 40 19.90 -3.22 1.43
N MET A 41 19.67 -2.74 2.65
CA MET A 41 19.48 -1.32 2.93
C MET A 41 20.00 -0.91 4.31
N THR A 42 20.20 0.39 4.47
CA THR A 42 20.46 1.06 5.74
C THR A 42 19.20 1.79 6.23
N LEU A 43 19.17 2.18 7.51
CA LEU A 43 18.09 3.03 8.04
C LEU A 43 17.98 4.34 7.24
N HIS A 44 19.11 4.96 6.88
CA HIS A 44 19.12 6.20 6.12
C HIS A 44 18.44 6.06 4.75
N GLU A 45 18.74 4.97 4.03
CA GLU A 45 18.10 4.67 2.75
C GLU A 45 16.61 4.42 2.93
N ALA A 46 16.21 3.69 3.98
CA ALA A 46 14.80 3.48 4.29
C ALA A 46 14.05 4.80 4.52
N LEU A 47 14.64 5.74 5.28
CA LEU A 47 14.06 7.06 5.52
C LEU A 47 13.99 7.89 4.25
N THR A 48 15.01 7.82 3.40
CA THR A 48 15.01 8.50 2.09
C THR A 48 13.89 7.98 1.20
N ALA A 49 13.58 6.68 1.26
CA ALA A 49 12.49 6.09 0.50
C ALA A 49 11.09 6.52 1.02
N LEU A 50 11.01 6.84 2.31
CA LEU A 50 9.78 7.32 2.96
C LEU A 50 9.55 8.83 2.78
N ASP A 51 10.62 9.62 2.64
CA ASP A 51 10.61 11.06 2.36
C ASP A 51 10.34 11.34 0.87
N ARG A 52 9.06 11.21 0.49
CA ARG A 52 8.64 11.27 -0.93
C ARG A 52 8.66 12.68 -1.50
N ASP A 53 8.37 13.70 -0.71
CA ASP A 53 8.45 15.09 -1.12
C ASP A 53 9.87 15.65 -1.03
N GLY A 54 10.81 14.91 -0.43
CA GLY A 54 12.24 15.19 -0.43
C GLY A 54 12.58 16.43 0.39
N ASP A 55 11.75 16.74 1.38
CA ASP A 55 11.92 17.90 2.25
C ASP A 55 12.82 17.59 3.45
N GLY A 56 13.16 16.31 3.65
CA GLY A 56 14.03 15.81 4.71
C GLY A 56 13.31 15.61 6.05
N PHE A 57 11.98 15.67 6.06
CA PHE A 57 11.15 15.63 7.25
C PHE A 57 10.13 14.50 7.22
N ILE A 58 9.86 13.93 8.40
CA ILE A 58 8.80 12.93 8.59
C ILE A 58 7.81 13.46 9.63
N TYR A 59 6.58 13.70 9.19
CA TYR A 59 5.51 14.25 10.01
C TYR A 59 4.75 13.16 10.78
N LEU A 60 4.06 13.56 11.86
CA LEU A 60 3.26 12.65 12.69
C LEU A 60 2.25 11.81 11.89
N ALA A 61 1.63 12.40 10.87
CA ALA A 61 0.68 11.70 10.00
C ALA A 61 1.35 10.52 9.26
N GLN A 62 2.55 10.72 8.72
CA GLN A 62 3.33 9.69 8.03
C GLN A 62 3.78 8.58 9.01
N ILE A 63 4.13 8.92 10.26
CA ILE A 63 4.43 7.91 11.29
C ILE A 63 3.20 7.05 11.64
N ILE A 64 2.04 7.68 11.83
CA ILE A 64 0.77 6.96 12.07
C ILE A 64 0.41 6.10 10.85
N GLU A 65 0.74 6.52 9.66
CA GLU A 65 0.53 5.75 8.44
C GLU A 65 1.45 4.53 8.36
N LEU A 66 2.72 4.72 8.73
CA LEU A 66 3.75 3.69 8.73
C LEU A 66 3.48 2.60 9.77
N TRP A 67 3.27 2.97 11.04
CA TRP A 67 3.15 2.04 12.18
C TRP A 67 1.74 1.94 12.78
N GLY A 68 0.77 2.69 12.27
CA GLY A 68 -0.60 2.70 12.79
C GLY A 68 -0.80 3.54 14.05
N ILE A 69 0.27 3.97 14.72
CA ILE A 69 0.26 4.73 15.98
C ILE A 69 1.30 5.85 15.95
N GLY A 70 1.05 6.92 16.71
CA GLY A 70 1.91 8.11 16.75
C GLY A 70 2.98 8.10 17.84
N ASP A 71 3.02 7.09 18.71
CA ASP A 71 3.87 7.10 19.91
C ASP A 71 5.36 7.24 19.57
N LYS A 72 5.80 6.57 18.49
CA LYS A 72 7.19 6.66 18.01
C LYS A 72 7.57 8.07 17.55
N PHE A 73 6.63 8.86 17.04
CA PHE A 73 6.92 10.25 16.68
C PHE A 73 7.38 11.03 17.92
N TYR A 74 6.62 10.94 19.02
CA TYR A 74 6.94 11.64 20.25
C TYR A 74 8.18 11.08 20.97
N GLU A 75 8.50 9.81 20.78
CA GLU A 75 9.72 9.19 21.32
C GLU A 75 10.98 9.73 20.62
N LEU A 76 10.90 9.93 19.30
CA LEU A 76 12.04 10.33 18.47
C LEU A 76 12.19 11.85 18.34
N ASN A 77 11.11 12.62 18.53
CA ASN A 77 11.12 14.07 18.40
C ASN A 77 11.78 14.71 19.64
N THR A 78 13.06 15.05 19.52
CA THR A 78 13.90 15.45 20.65
C THR A 78 13.86 16.94 20.93
N ASP A 79 13.58 17.76 19.91
CA ASP A 79 13.51 19.22 20.04
C ASP A 79 12.08 19.76 20.22
N GLY A 80 11.08 18.89 20.04
CA GLY A 80 9.67 19.13 20.32
C GLY A 80 8.95 19.92 19.24
N ASP A 81 9.42 19.91 18.00
CA ASP A 81 8.77 20.58 16.88
C ASP A 81 7.67 19.73 16.22
N ASP A 82 7.23 20.08 15.01
CA ASP A 82 6.11 19.44 14.33
C ASP A 82 6.51 18.31 13.36
N HIS A 83 7.80 17.96 13.28
CA HIS A 83 8.32 16.93 12.40
C HIS A 83 9.42 16.09 13.07
N LEU A 84 9.97 15.14 12.32
CA LEU A 84 11.19 14.43 12.65
C LEU A 84 12.20 14.68 11.55
N THR A 85 13.42 15.01 11.93
CA THR A 85 14.55 14.96 11.01
C THR A 85 15.10 13.53 10.92
N PHE A 86 15.77 13.20 9.81
CA PHE A 86 16.47 11.90 9.72
C PHE A 86 17.49 11.74 10.86
N HIS A 87 18.13 12.83 11.28
CA HIS A 87 19.09 12.79 12.37
C HIS A 87 18.45 12.33 13.69
N GLU A 88 17.27 12.82 14.01
CA GLU A 88 16.55 12.42 15.23
C GLU A 88 16.17 10.95 15.21
N ILE A 89 15.68 10.47 14.07
CA ILE A 89 15.34 9.06 13.89
C ILE A 89 16.61 8.20 14.04
N GLU A 90 17.69 8.53 13.33
CA GLU A 90 18.96 7.78 13.38
C GLU A 90 19.66 7.82 14.75
N GLN A 91 19.40 8.83 15.58
CA GLN A 91 19.89 8.88 16.97
C GLN A 91 18.99 8.08 17.93
N GLY A 92 17.68 8.03 17.66
CA GLY A 92 16.71 7.40 18.53
C GLY A 92 16.46 5.91 18.23
N MET A 93 16.79 5.44 17.02
CA MET A 93 16.58 4.05 16.64
C MET A 93 17.59 3.53 15.62
N THR A 94 17.74 2.21 15.59
CA THR A 94 18.53 1.48 14.60
C THR A 94 17.64 0.91 13.49
N LEU A 95 18.25 0.40 12.40
CA LEU A 95 17.51 -0.36 11.39
C LEU A 95 16.84 -1.60 11.98
N GLN A 96 17.42 -2.20 13.02
CA GLN A 96 16.82 -3.34 13.70
C GLN A 96 15.56 -2.93 14.46
N ASP A 97 15.61 -1.83 15.22
CA ASP A 97 14.42 -1.30 15.89
C ASP A 97 13.31 -0.91 14.89
N PHE A 98 13.70 -0.43 13.70
CA PHE A 98 12.79 -0.09 12.61
C PHE A 98 12.09 -1.33 12.05
N TYR A 99 12.86 -2.39 11.80
CA TYR A 99 12.36 -3.69 11.38
C TYR A 99 11.42 -4.30 12.43
N GLU A 100 11.82 -4.32 13.71
CA GLU A 100 11.04 -4.89 14.81
C GLU A 100 9.71 -4.15 15.05
N ALA A 101 9.60 -2.89 14.60
CA ALA A 101 8.34 -2.16 14.65
C ALA A 101 7.27 -2.70 13.68
N PHE A 102 7.66 -3.52 12.70
CA PHE A 102 6.74 -4.20 11.79
C PHE A 102 6.46 -5.66 12.16
N ASP A 103 7.30 -6.26 13.02
CA ASP A 103 7.10 -7.61 13.57
C ASP A 103 6.04 -7.58 14.67
N PHE A 104 4.78 -7.46 14.28
CA PHE A 104 3.66 -7.30 15.22
C PHE A 104 3.43 -8.54 16.06
N ASN A 105 3.70 -9.72 15.51
CA ASN A 105 3.50 -10.98 16.20
C ASN A 105 4.71 -11.38 17.07
N GLY A 106 5.89 -10.78 16.84
CA GLY A 106 7.12 -10.94 17.62
C GLY A 106 7.81 -12.29 17.40
N ASP A 107 7.64 -12.93 16.25
CA ASP A 107 8.24 -14.22 15.94
C ASP A 107 9.65 -14.12 15.33
N GLY A 108 10.11 -12.89 15.05
CA GLY A 108 11.44 -12.58 14.55
C GLY A 108 11.54 -12.54 13.03
N ALA A 109 10.46 -12.79 12.31
CA ALA A 109 10.37 -12.68 10.86
C ALA A 109 9.12 -11.87 10.48
N LEU A 110 9.16 -11.16 9.36
CA LEU A 110 7.97 -10.48 8.85
C LEU A 110 7.24 -11.41 7.89
N ASP A 111 6.00 -11.73 8.20
CA ASP A 111 5.11 -12.37 7.23
C ASP A 111 4.72 -11.40 6.09
N VAL A 112 3.89 -11.86 5.14
CA VAL A 112 3.47 -11.03 3.99
C VAL A 112 2.80 -9.72 4.41
N ALA A 113 1.99 -9.75 5.48
CA ALA A 113 1.27 -8.57 5.96
C ALA A 113 2.21 -7.61 6.72
N GLU A 114 3.15 -8.15 7.49
CA GLU A 114 4.15 -7.40 8.25
C GLU A 114 5.23 -6.80 7.35
N ALA A 115 5.68 -7.55 6.34
CA ALA A 115 6.76 -7.18 5.42
C ALA A 115 6.37 -6.10 4.42
N TYR A 116 5.08 -5.75 4.36
CA TYR A 116 4.49 -4.81 3.41
C TYR A 116 5.32 -3.51 3.27
N GLN A 117 5.62 -2.85 4.40
CA GLN A 117 6.38 -1.60 4.38
C GLN A 117 7.84 -1.79 3.98
N MET A 118 8.43 -2.92 4.35
CA MET A 118 9.82 -3.23 4.03
C MET A 118 10.01 -3.51 2.54
N ASN A 119 9.07 -4.21 1.91
CA ASN A 119 9.07 -4.42 0.46
C ASN A 119 8.89 -3.09 -0.27
N PHE A 120 7.91 -2.27 0.14
CA PHE A 120 7.70 -0.94 -0.46
C PHE A 120 8.98 -0.09 -0.42
N ILE A 121 9.66 -0.02 0.73
CA ILE A 121 10.92 0.71 0.89
C ILE A 121 12.02 0.14 -0.02
N TYR A 122 12.20 -1.18 0.00
CA TYR A 122 13.21 -1.85 -0.82
C TYR A 122 13.01 -1.55 -2.30
N ASP A 123 11.78 -1.67 -2.79
CA ASP A 123 11.47 -1.49 -4.20
C ASP A 123 11.57 -0.02 -4.61
N THR A 124 11.18 0.93 -3.76
CA THR A 124 11.41 2.37 -4.00
C THR A 124 12.89 2.69 -4.19
N LEU A 125 13.78 2.04 -3.44
CA LEU A 125 15.23 2.21 -3.56
C LEU A 125 15.82 1.56 -4.81
N ASN A 126 15.32 0.39 -5.21
CA ASN A 126 15.93 -0.46 -6.24
C ASN A 126 15.25 -0.37 -7.61
N ASN A 127 14.01 0.13 -7.66
CA ASN A 127 13.21 0.28 -8.86
C ASN A 127 12.48 1.64 -8.89
N PRO A 128 13.21 2.77 -8.98
CA PRO A 128 12.63 4.12 -8.96
C PRO A 128 11.90 4.48 -10.28
N SER A 129 11.51 3.49 -11.09
CA SER A 129 11.03 3.69 -12.46
C SER A 129 9.80 2.84 -12.72
N ALA A 130 8.74 3.08 -11.95
CA ALA A 130 7.42 2.87 -12.49
C ALA A 130 6.91 4.17 -13.11
N ASP A 131 6.51 4.09 -14.38
CA ASP A 131 5.80 5.18 -15.05
C ASP A 131 4.42 5.42 -14.39
N ASN A 132 3.92 4.47 -13.58
CA ASN A 132 2.66 4.54 -12.87
C ASN A 132 2.86 4.97 -11.40
N PRO A 133 2.42 6.18 -10.99
CA PRO A 133 2.53 6.63 -9.61
C PRO A 133 1.85 5.71 -8.59
N LEU A 134 0.77 5.03 -8.95
CA LEU A 134 0.06 4.15 -8.02
C LEU A 134 0.68 2.76 -7.84
N ASP A 135 1.64 2.40 -8.68
CA ASP A 135 2.50 1.22 -8.54
C ASP A 135 3.94 1.72 -8.68
N SER A 136 4.31 2.69 -7.83
CA SER A 136 5.57 3.45 -7.90
C SER A 136 6.80 2.54 -7.88
N ASN A 137 6.64 1.37 -7.26
CA ASN A 137 7.69 0.39 -7.07
C ASN A 137 7.71 -0.71 -8.18
N GLY A 138 6.69 -0.73 -9.04
CA GLY A 138 6.58 -1.60 -10.21
C GLY A 138 6.42 -3.08 -9.87
N ASP A 139 5.91 -3.40 -8.68
CA ASP A 139 5.73 -4.78 -8.23
C ASP A 139 4.45 -5.42 -8.82
N GLY A 140 3.63 -4.61 -9.50
CA GLY A 140 2.38 -5.02 -10.15
C GLY A 140 1.20 -5.12 -9.17
N LYS A 141 1.34 -4.58 -7.97
CA LYS A 141 0.31 -4.46 -6.94
C LYS A 141 0.21 -2.99 -6.53
N ILE A 142 -0.94 -2.59 -6.00
CA ILE A 142 -1.07 -1.27 -5.38
C ILE A 142 -1.04 -1.44 -3.88
N SER A 143 -0.07 -0.78 -3.27
CA SER A 143 0.12 -0.76 -1.85
C SER A 143 -0.69 0.41 -1.24
N ARG A 144 -1.18 0.26 0.01
CA ARG A 144 -1.86 1.35 0.73
C ARG A 144 -1.10 2.67 0.74
N LEU A 145 0.21 2.64 0.97
CA LEU A 145 1.03 3.84 0.95
C LEU A 145 1.09 4.50 -0.43
N GLU A 146 1.03 3.74 -1.52
CA GLU A 146 1.02 4.32 -2.87
C GLU A 146 -0.28 5.07 -3.14
N VAL A 147 -1.41 4.53 -2.72
CA VAL A 147 -2.69 5.24 -2.77
C VAL A 147 -2.60 6.54 -1.96
N LEU A 148 -2.14 6.45 -0.71
CA LEU A 148 -2.16 7.59 0.21
C LEU A 148 -1.16 8.69 -0.14
N SER A 149 -0.07 8.38 -0.85
CA SER A 149 0.89 9.41 -1.26
C SER A 149 0.49 10.18 -2.51
N HIS A 150 -0.29 9.55 -3.39
CA HIS A 150 -0.64 10.15 -4.68
C HIS A 150 -2.05 10.70 -4.70
N MET A 151 -2.92 10.24 -3.80
CA MET A 151 -4.32 10.62 -3.79
C MET A 151 -4.75 11.04 -2.39
N THR A 152 -5.56 12.09 -2.33
CA THR A 152 -6.35 12.42 -1.15
C THR A 152 -7.77 11.88 -1.28
N TYR A 153 -8.45 11.68 -0.15
CA TYR A 153 -9.83 11.21 -0.18
C TYR A 153 -10.75 12.21 -0.89
N ASP A 154 -10.49 13.51 -0.74
CA ASP A 154 -11.25 14.56 -1.41
C ASP A 154 -11.06 14.52 -2.93
N GLU A 155 -9.84 14.28 -3.43
CA GLU A 155 -9.61 14.11 -4.86
C GLU A 155 -10.34 12.90 -5.42
N VAL A 156 -10.39 11.80 -4.67
CA VAL A 156 -11.17 10.61 -5.06
C VAL A 156 -12.66 10.91 -5.15
N LEU A 157 -13.25 11.57 -4.14
CA LEU A 157 -14.67 11.92 -4.16
C LEU A 157 -15.00 12.83 -5.35
N ASN A 158 -14.18 13.86 -5.59
CA ASN A 158 -14.35 14.77 -6.72
C ASN A 158 -14.19 14.07 -8.08
N ALA A 159 -13.31 13.09 -8.19
CA ALA A 159 -13.10 12.34 -9.42
C ALA A 159 -14.24 11.36 -9.73
N LEU A 160 -14.93 10.87 -8.70
CA LEU A 160 -16.12 10.02 -8.85
C LEU A 160 -17.37 10.84 -9.20
N ASP A 161 -17.51 12.04 -8.64
CA ASP A 161 -18.61 12.99 -8.90
C ASP A 161 -18.52 13.57 -10.33
N THR A 162 -19.03 12.81 -11.30
CA THR A 162 -18.81 13.09 -12.72
C THR A 162 -19.63 14.29 -13.20
N ASP A 163 -20.79 14.53 -12.58
CA ASP A 163 -21.65 15.65 -12.92
C ASP A 163 -21.43 16.91 -12.05
N GLY A 164 -20.59 16.80 -11.01
CA GLY A 164 -20.16 17.89 -10.14
C GLY A 164 -21.23 18.36 -9.16
N ASN A 165 -22.19 17.48 -8.81
CA ASN A 165 -23.32 17.82 -7.96
C ASN A 165 -23.07 17.57 -6.46
N GLN A 166 -21.89 17.08 -6.08
CA GLN A 166 -21.44 16.72 -4.72
C GLN A 166 -22.25 15.60 -4.05
N THR A 167 -22.89 14.76 -4.86
CA THR A 167 -23.54 13.53 -4.45
C THR A 167 -23.07 12.40 -5.35
N LEU A 168 -22.81 11.25 -4.77
CA LEU A 168 -22.31 10.08 -5.48
C LEU A 168 -23.43 9.08 -5.64
N THR A 169 -23.79 8.80 -6.88
CA THR A 169 -24.70 7.72 -7.22
C THR A 169 -24.01 6.36 -7.08
N ALA A 170 -24.81 5.29 -6.97
CA ALA A 170 -24.26 3.93 -7.01
C ALA A 170 -23.47 3.64 -8.31
N GLU A 171 -23.79 4.29 -9.42
CA GLU A 171 -23.07 4.11 -10.69
C GLU A 171 -21.69 4.76 -10.65
N GLU A 172 -21.59 5.97 -10.09
CA GLU A 172 -20.31 6.66 -9.89
C GLU A 172 -19.43 5.91 -8.88
N LEU A 173 -19.99 5.50 -7.74
CA LEU A 173 -19.26 4.70 -6.75
C LEU A 173 -18.80 3.35 -7.30
N ASN A 174 -19.51 2.76 -8.27
CA ASN A 174 -19.12 1.49 -8.87
C ASN A 174 -17.78 1.56 -9.62
N VAL A 175 -17.39 2.74 -10.10
CA VAL A 175 -16.11 2.95 -10.77
C VAL A 175 -14.93 2.59 -9.86
N LEU A 176 -14.97 2.99 -8.59
CA LEU A 176 -13.94 2.64 -7.62
C LEU A 176 -14.25 1.35 -6.88
N LEU A 177 -15.49 1.19 -6.43
CA LEU A 177 -15.82 0.19 -5.42
C LEU A 177 -16.27 -1.16 -5.99
N GLY A 178 -16.68 -1.21 -7.26
CA GLY A 178 -17.13 -2.44 -7.91
C GLY A 178 -18.14 -3.23 -7.07
N ALA A 179 -17.77 -4.43 -6.65
CA ALA A 179 -18.62 -5.29 -5.83
C ALA A 179 -18.93 -4.72 -4.43
N ALA A 180 -18.08 -3.85 -3.89
CA ALA A 180 -18.24 -3.25 -2.58
C ALA A 180 -19.18 -2.03 -2.57
N THR A 181 -19.68 -1.55 -3.72
CA THR A 181 -20.56 -0.38 -3.80
C THR A 181 -21.80 -0.51 -2.92
N ALA A 182 -22.48 -1.66 -2.96
CA ALA A 182 -23.71 -1.84 -2.19
C ALA A 182 -23.45 -1.76 -0.68
N GLN A 183 -22.37 -2.39 -0.21
CA GLN A 183 -21.98 -2.31 1.19
C GLN A 183 -21.63 -0.87 1.59
N TYR A 184 -20.87 -0.16 0.76
CA TYR A 184 -20.50 1.23 1.03
C TYR A 184 -21.74 2.14 1.10
N MET A 185 -22.68 2.01 0.17
CA MET A 185 -23.95 2.74 0.19
C MET A 185 -24.71 2.45 1.49
N ASP A 186 -24.93 1.17 1.84
CA ASP A 186 -25.63 0.77 3.06
C ASP A 186 -24.97 1.34 4.34
N GLU A 187 -23.66 1.58 4.31
CA GLU A 187 -22.90 2.11 5.44
C GLU A 187 -22.83 3.65 5.47
N GLN A 188 -22.96 4.34 4.32
CA GLN A 188 -22.71 5.78 4.22
C GLN A 188 -23.95 6.61 3.88
N ASP A 189 -24.95 6.06 3.17
CA ASP A 189 -26.24 6.71 2.89
C ASP A 189 -27.06 6.77 4.19
N ASN A 190 -26.78 7.79 5.01
CA ASN A 190 -27.32 7.89 6.36
C ASN A 190 -28.79 8.31 6.37
N ASN A 191 -29.25 8.89 5.27
CA ASN A 191 -30.59 9.45 5.15
C ASN A 191 -31.53 8.59 4.28
N ASP A 192 -31.00 7.50 3.69
CA ASP A 192 -31.68 6.53 2.83
C ASP A 192 -32.30 7.18 1.56
N ASP A 193 -31.68 8.21 0.99
CA ASP A 193 -32.17 8.88 -0.23
C ASP A 193 -31.65 8.27 -1.54
N GLY A 194 -30.76 7.28 -1.44
CA GLY A 194 -30.24 6.50 -2.56
C GLY A 194 -29.03 7.12 -3.25
N VAL A 195 -28.47 8.21 -2.70
CA VAL A 195 -27.16 8.75 -3.06
C VAL A 195 -26.31 8.93 -1.80
N VAL A 196 -25.00 9.12 -1.96
CA VAL A 196 -24.11 9.45 -0.85
C VAL A 196 -23.54 10.84 -1.08
N ASP A 197 -23.92 11.82 -0.26
CA ASP A 197 -23.30 13.14 -0.34
C ASP A 197 -21.87 13.15 0.24
N PHE A 198 -21.12 14.24 0.05
CA PHE A 198 -19.72 14.29 0.53
C PHE A 198 -19.58 14.30 2.05
N ASP A 199 -20.60 14.77 2.79
CA ASP A 199 -20.59 14.75 4.25
C ASP A 199 -20.85 13.31 4.74
N GLU A 200 -21.77 12.60 4.10
CA GLU A 200 -22.07 11.18 4.26
C GLU A 200 -20.86 10.32 3.90
N ALA A 201 -20.20 10.58 2.77
CA ALA A 201 -18.99 9.89 2.35
C ALA A 201 -17.83 10.04 3.35
N LYS A 202 -17.84 11.08 4.20
CA LYS A 202 -16.85 11.32 5.27
C LYS A 202 -17.34 10.91 6.65
N SER A 203 -18.61 10.53 6.75
CA SER A 203 -19.21 10.07 7.98
C SER A 203 -18.48 8.82 8.49
N HIS A 204 -18.72 8.45 9.75
CA HIS A 204 -18.06 7.29 10.38
C HIS A 204 -16.51 7.28 10.31
N ARG A 205 -15.89 8.45 10.10
CA ARG A 205 -14.44 8.60 9.85
C ARG A 205 -13.99 7.80 8.63
N MET A 206 -14.78 7.82 7.56
CA MET A 206 -14.38 7.24 6.28
C MET A 206 -13.20 8.02 5.68
N ASN A 207 -12.26 7.30 5.08
CA ASN A 207 -11.05 7.84 4.46
C ASN A 207 -10.44 6.79 3.51
N LEU A 208 -9.44 7.17 2.72
CA LEU A 208 -8.78 6.26 1.76
C LEU A 208 -8.24 4.98 2.39
N ARG A 209 -7.73 5.02 3.62
CA ARG A 209 -7.26 3.81 4.31
C ARG A 209 -8.39 2.81 4.53
N LYS A 210 -9.61 3.26 4.77
CA LYS A 210 -10.78 2.38 4.89
C LYS A 210 -11.29 1.91 3.53
N ILE A 211 -11.25 2.77 2.51
CA ILE A 211 -11.58 2.38 1.13
C ILE A 211 -10.64 1.28 0.64
N PHE A 212 -9.32 1.46 0.84
CA PHE A 212 -8.31 0.46 0.52
C PHE A 212 -8.65 -0.88 1.17
N ARG A 213 -8.91 -0.89 2.49
CA ARG A 213 -9.28 -2.11 3.21
C ARG A 213 -10.59 -2.72 2.72
N LEU A 214 -11.54 -1.91 2.28
CA LEU A 214 -12.82 -2.41 1.75
C LEU A 214 -12.62 -3.17 0.43
N LEU A 215 -11.57 -2.85 -0.32
CA LEU A 215 -11.24 -3.42 -1.63
C LEU A 215 -10.21 -4.55 -1.57
N ASP A 216 -9.40 -4.59 -0.51
CA ASP A 216 -8.47 -5.68 -0.19
C ASP A 216 -9.26 -6.88 0.35
N PHE A 217 -9.73 -7.77 -0.55
CA PHE A 217 -10.65 -8.85 -0.18
C PHE A 217 -9.95 -10.05 0.46
N ASP A 218 -8.65 -10.20 0.21
CA ASP A 218 -7.85 -11.28 0.77
C ASP A 218 -7.02 -10.86 2.00
N ASP A 219 -7.18 -9.62 2.45
CA ASP A 219 -6.48 -9.01 3.59
C ASP A 219 -4.94 -9.08 3.43
N SER A 220 -4.45 -9.03 2.18
CA SER A 220 -3.01 -9.11 1.87
C SER A 220 -2.27 -7.80 2.13
N ASN A 221 -2.99 -6.68 2.37
CA ASN A 221 -2.49 -5.31 2.38
C ASN A 221 -2.04 -4.78 1.01
N TYR A 222 -2.34 -5.51 -0.06
CA TYR A 222 -2.14 -5.10 -1.44
C TYR A 222 -3.48 -5.15 -2.16
N LEU A 223 -3.67 -4.25 -3.13
CA LEU A 223 -4.71 -4.43 -4.13
C LEU A 223 -4.07 -5.11 -5.33
N GLU A 224 -4.56 -6.29 -5.64
CA GLU A 224 -4.10 -7.07 -6.78
C GLU A 224 -5.23 -7.91 -7.38
N ASN A 225 -4.95 -8.53 -8.53
CA ASN A 225 -5.89 -9.44 -9.20
C ASN A 225 -7.26 -8.82 -9.53
N GLY A 226 -7.32 -7.51 -9.76
CA GLY A 226 -8.51 -6.76 -10.15
C GLY A 226 -9.07 -5.85 -9.05
N GLU A 227 -8.60 -5.98 -7.81
CA GLU A 227 -8.97 -5.09 -6.70
C GLU A 227 -8.48 -3.65 -6.94
N GLU A 228 -7.34 -3.52 -7.62
CA GLU A 228 -6.65 -2.28 -7.94
C GLU A 228 -7.31 -1.47 -9.06
N SER A 229 -8.16 -2.13 -9.87
CA SER A 229 -8.67 -1.58 -11.13
C SER A 229 -9.40 -0.24 -10.95
N GLY A 230 -10.19 -0.12 -9.87
CA GLY A 230 -10.91 1.11 -9.58
C GLY A 230 -10.00 2.30 -9.27
N PHE A 231 -8.89 2.06 -8.57
CA PHE A 231 -7.93 3.11 -8.23
C PHE A 231 -7.23 3.68 -9.46
N TYR A 232 -6.86 2.84 -10.44
CA TYR A 232 -6.29 3.34 -11.70
C TYR A 232 -7.26 4.24 -12.46
N VAL A 233 -8.54 3.85 -12.57
CA VAL A 233 -9.54 4.67 -13.27
C VAL A 233 -9.74 6.02 -12.58
N VAL A 234 -9.82 6.03 -11.26
CA VAL A 234 -9.97 7.27 -10.49
C VAL A 234 -8.73 8.16 -10.60
N TRP A 235 -7.53 7.58 -10.56
CA TRP A 235 -6.29 8.34 -10.71
C TRP A 235 -6.19 9.03 -12.07
N ASP A 236 -6.56 8.33 -13.13
CA ASP A 236 -6.60 8.89 -14.48
C ASP A 236 -7.58 10.09 -14.54
N ALA A 237 -8.73 9.99 -13.87
CA ALA A 237 -9.69 11.09 -13.77
C ALA A 237 -9.13 12.29 -12.97
N ILE A 238 -8.41 12.05 -11.87
CA ILE A 238 -7.73 13.10 -11.09
C ILE A 238 -6.71 13.84 -11.95
N LEU A 239 -5.88 13.12 -12.70
CA LEU A 239 -4.87 13.72 -13.58
C LEU A 239 -5.52 14.56 -14.69
N LEU A 240 -6.59 14.06 -15.31
CA LEU A 240 -7.33 14.80 -16.32
C LEU A 240 -7.96 16.08 -15.76
N ALA A 241 -8.53 16.03 -14.55
CA ALA A 241 -9.09 17.19 -13.87
C ALA A 241 -8.01 18.22 -13.49
N GLY A 242 -6.82 17.76 -13.12
CA GLY A 242 -5.65 18.59 -12.79
C GLY A 242 -4.86 19.12 -14.00
N GLY A 243 -5.21 18.71 -15.23
CA GLY A 243 -4.48 19.08 -16.45
C GLY A 243 -3.15 18.34 -16.65
N GLY A 244 -2.94 17.23 -15.95
CA GLY A 244 -1.82 16.32 -16.12
C GLY A 244 -2.02 15.35 -17.30
N THR A 245 -0.92 14.74 -17.77
CA THR A 245 -0.96 13.65 -18.75
C THR A 245 -1.15 12.33 -18.02
N ASN A 246 -2.09 11.50 -18.45
CA ASN A 246 -2.30 10.17 -17.90
C ASN A 246 -1.10 9.25 -18.24
N PRO A 247 -0.30 8.78 -17.27
CA PRO A 247 0.79 7.85 -17.53
C PRO A 247 0.32 6.41 -17.81
N ASN A 248 -0.94 6.09 -17.51
CA ASN A 248 -1.54 4.78 -17.69
C ASN A 248 -2.21 4.58 -19.07
N GLU A 249 -2.16 5.59 -19.94
CA GLU A 249 -2.60 5.47 -21.35
C GLU A 249 -1.57 4.67 -22.18
N ASN A 250 -1.53 3.34 -22.03
CA ASN A 250 -0.90 2.44 -23.01
C ASN A 250 -1.67 1.12 -23.18
#